data_AF-A0A812KD28-F1
#
_entry.id   AF-A0A812KD28-F1
#
_cell.length_a   1.000
_cell.length_b   1.000
_cell.length_c   1.000
_cell.angle_alpha   90.00
_cell.angle_beta   90.00
_cell.angle_gamma   90.00
#
_symmetry.space_group_name_H-M   'P 1'
#
loop_
_entity.id
_entity.type
_entity.pdbx_description
1 polymer ?
#
loop_
_entity_poly.entity_id
_entity_poly.type
_entity_poly.pdbx_seq_one_letter_code
_entity_poly.pdbx_strand_id
1 'polypeptide(L)'
;MRESVPSPAVPHTEVDRYRYGSVHKRVKLKQAGRCRLIGVNTPETVAPRQQEGAPPDCYGPEASALTKGLLPPGSRVRIEFDVEPTDKYGRQLVYLYRATDGLFINSELVKKGAARRFKVPPNVRYDDMLVKLESDARSTRVGLWQSCPAGAVAPLTAKPLVNAKDVHDFRMQISDAPRSRYEREVVAADAGIDYGSLSVLHADVASPCGLATMNLVLLLAAEVEEINNTGFVLLPTTDRRAKHIATVLKPTSGATIRVGCVGVGVGRAGVQVLEDGQVCLSVAGKNSEASGNLRLSPLPPQPHVELLLAMPRPKVMMRLWSVLSQLGLRRVVLTNAWRVEKPYFSSQATDPSKYTPELLEGLEQAVCTTLPEVQIELRLKPFIEDSLETLFPAPRFLRLLCHPGDAGVPISEAICRAQAQSAPPQAVLLAVGPEGGWVDYEVELFRKHGFTQVSLGSRILTTDVALVSLVALTRDALERSTEKKAVKG
;
A
#
# COMPACT_ATOMS: atom_id res chain seq x y z
N MET A 1 2.45 45.48 0.88
CA MET A 1 1.82 44.95 -0.36
C MET A 1 2.85 44.09 -1.08
N ARG A 2 2.69 42.77 -1.04
CA ARG A 2 3.39 41.84 -1.94
C ARG A 2 2.39 40.75 -2.32
N GLU A 3 2.18 40.66 -3.62
CA GLU A 3 1.17 39.84 -4.29
C GLU A 3 1.43 38.35 -4.09
N SER A 4 0.34 37.59 -3.94
CA SER A 4 0.36 36.14 -3.85
C SER A 4 0.37 35.54 -5.25
N VAL A 5 1.34 34.65 -5.51
CA VAL A 5 1.43 33.86 -6.74
C VAL A 5 0.44 32.68 -6.62
N PRO A 6 -0.41 32.40 -7.63
CA PRO A 6 -1.42 31.35 -7.55
C PRO A 6 -0.83 29.94 -7.67
N SER A 7 -1.40 29.01 -6.88
CA SER A 7 -1.12 27.57 -6.91
C SER A 7 -1.55 26.94 -8.25
N PRO A 8 -0.81 25.96 -8.81
CA PRO A 8 -1.17 25.31 -10.06
C PRO A 8 -2.46 24.50 -9.91
N ALA A 9 -3.37 24.68 -10.88
CA ALA A 9 -4.64 23.96 -10.97
C ALA A 9 -4.41 22.50 -11.40
N VAL A 10 -4.97 21.58 -10.62
CA VAL A 10 -5.12 20.15 -10.96
C VAL A 10 -6.24 20.04 -11.99
N PRO A 11 -6.13 19.21 -13.05
CA PRO A 11 -7.17 19.12 -14.07
C PRO A 11 -8.52 18.73 -13.45
N HIS A 12 -9.50 19.59 -13.68
CA HIS A 12 -10.89 19.45 -13.25
C HIS A 12 -11.66 18.72 -14.35
N THR A 13 -12.48 17.72 -14.00
CA THR A 13 -13.41 17.12 -14.95
C THR A 13 -14.85 17.19 -14.43
N GLU A 14 -15.65 17.83 -15.28
CA GLU A 14 -17.11 18.00 -15.34
C GLU A 14 -17.88 18.56 -14.15
N VAL A 15 -18.22 19.86 -14.27
CA VAL A 15 -19.28 20.54 -13.53
C VAL A 15 -20.59 20.37 -14.28
N ASP A 16 -21.27 19.27 -14.04
CA ASP A 16 -22.61 19.05 -14.58
C ASP A 16 -23.68 19.56 -13.61
N ARG A 17 -24.73 20.17 -14.17
CA ARG A 17 -25.88 20.68 -13.40
C ARG A 17 -26.93 19.59 -13.26
N TYR A 18 -26.94 18.93 -12.11
CA TYR A 18 -27.94 17.88 -11.82
C TYR A 18 -29.10 18.41 -10.97
N ARG A 19 -30.26 17.77 -11.08
CA ARG A 19 -31.37 17.94 -10.14
C ARG A 19 -31.34 16.84 -9.07
N TYR A 20 -31.31 17.26 -7.82
CA TYR A 20 -31.38 16.38 -6.67
C TYR A 20 -32.74 15.67 -6.57
N GLY A 21 -32.74 14.35 -6.43
CA GLY A 21 -33.88 13.51 -6.07
C GLY A 21 -33.53 12.65 -4.85
N SER A 22 -34.42 12.60 -3.88
CA SER A 22 -34.23 11.78 -2.67
C SER A 22 -34.94 10.44 -2.83
N VAL A 23 -34.20 9.32 -2.80
CA VAL A 23 -34.77 7.97 -2.64
C VAL A 23 -33.98 7.25 -1.55
N HIS A 24 -34.61 7.01 -0.39
CA HIS A 24 -34.09 6.19 0.71
C HIS A 24 -32.59 6.41 1.04
N LYS A 25 -32.26 7.60 1.56
CA LYS A 25 -30.91 8.03 2.01
C LYS A 25 -29.77 7.92 0.99
N ARG A 26 -30.10 7.68 -0.28
CA ARG A 26 -29.16 7.77 -1.41
C ARG A 26 -29.52 9.00 -2.21
N VAL A 27 -28.51 9.75 -2.58
CA VAL A 27 -28.68 10.86 -3.51
C VAL A 27 -28.97 10.23 -4.87
N LYS A 28 -30.18 10.44 -5.41
CA LYS A 28 -30.54 10.01 -6.76
C LYS A 28 -30.56 11.24 -7.65
N LEU A 29 -29.59 11.36 -8.53
CA LEU A 29 -29.57 12.46 -9.48
C LEU A 29 -30.33 12.03 -10.73
N LYS A 30 -31.27 12.88 -11.18
CA LYS A 30 -32.17 12.54 -12.30
C LYS A 30 -31.43 12.09 -13.58
N GLN A 31 -30.16 12.47 -13.74
CA GLN A 31 -29.31 12.13 -14.88
C GLN A 31 -28.05 11.32 -14.50
N ALA A 32 -27.76 11.07 -13.21
CA ALA A 32 -26.49 10.48 -12.75
C ALA A 32 -26.65 9.20 -11.89
N GLY A 33 -27.87 8.72 -11.67
CA GLY A 33 -28.09 7.47 -10.93
C GLY A 33 -27.93 7.61 -9.41
N ARG A 34 -27.45 6.55 -8.73
CA ARG A 34 -27.27 6.51 -7.25
C ARG A 34 -25.87 7.01 -6.88
N CYS A 35 -25.79 8.03 -6.03
CA CYS A 35 -24.52 8.60 -5.57
C CYS A 35 -24.31 8.39 -4.05
N ARG A 36 -23.05 8.36 -3.63
CA ARG A 36 -22.59 8.37 -2.23
C ARG A 36 -21.69 9.59 -2.01
N LEU A 37 -21.96 10.30 -0.92
CA LEU A 37 -21.16 11.45 -0.50
C LEU A 37 -19.81 10.98 0.03
N ILE A 38 -18.72 11.49 -0.55
CA ILE A 38 -17.36 11.20 -0.10
C ILE A 38 -17.06 11.96 1.20
N GLY A 39 -16.26 11.37 2.07
CA GLY A 39 -15.72 12.04 3.26
C GLY A 39 -16.66 12.07 4.46
N VAL A 40 -17.92 11.65 4.30
CA VAL A 40 -18.95 11.77 5.34
C VAL A 40 -19.77 10.49 5.49
N ASN A 41 -20.16 10.17 6.73
CA ASN A 41 -21.08 9.08 7.05
C ASN A 41 -22.17 9.59 8.01
N THR A 42 -23.42 9.61 7.53
CA THR A 42 -24.60 10.00 8.30
C THR A 42 -25.15 8.79 9.06
N PRO A 43 -25.70 8.95 10.28
CA PRO A 43 -26.35 7.85 11.01
C PRO A 43 -27.46 7.16 10.20
N GLU A 44 -27.54 5.84 10.29
CA GLU A 44 -28.49 5.05 9.52
C GLU A 44 -29.91 5.13 10.11
N THR A 45 -30.77 5.85 9.41
CA THR A 45 -32.21 5.83 9.66
C THR A 45 -32.89 4.51 9.23
N VAL A 46 -32.19 3.65 8.45
CA VAL A 46 -32.63 2.36 7.86
C VAL A 46 -31.41 1.50 7.57
N ALA A 47 -31.00 0.68 8.53
CA ALA A 47 -29.98 -0.37 8.38
C ALA A 47 -30.61 -1.67 7.83
N PRO A 48 -29.84 -2.60 7.23
CA PRO A 48 -30.32 -3.96 6.96
C PRO A 48 -30.93 -4.62 8.21
N ARG A 49 -30.36 -4.32 9.39
CA ARG A 49 -30.86 -4.73 10.71
C ARG A 49 -32.25 -4.19 11.08
N GLN A 50 -32.78 -3.20 10.37
CA GLN A 50 -34.15 -2.71 10.57
C GLN A 50 -35.19 -3.52 9.81
N GLN A 51 -34.78 -4.27 8.78
CA GLN A 51 -35.65 -5.31 8.21
C GLN A 51 -35.94 -6.42 9.24
N GLU A 52 -35.17 -6.45 10.34
CA GLU A 52 -35.29 -7.33 11.51
C GLU A 52 -35.83 -6.60 12.77
N GLY A 53 -36.33 -5.36 12.66
CA GLY A 53 -37.03 -4.65 13.76
C GLY A 53 -36.18 -3.77 14.69
N ALA A 54 -34.89 -3.53 14.39
CA ALA A 54 -34.06 -2.63 15.20
C ALA A 54 -34.44 -1.14 15.05
N PRO A 55 -34.29 -0.29 16.09
CA PRO A 55 -34.54 1.15 16.00
C PRO A 55 -33.52 1.89 15.10
N PRO A 56 -33.84 3.11 14.61
CA PRO A 56 -32.90 3.99 13.94
C PRO A 56 -31.63 4.27 14.73
N ASP A 57 -30.50 4.45 14.02
CA ASP A 57 -29.30 4.97 14.65
C ASP A 57 -29.61 6.32 15.28
N CYS A 58 -29.00 6.57 16.44
CA CYS A 58 -29.11 7.84 17.12
C CYS A 58 -28.78 9.01 16.16
N TYR A 59 -29.65 10.02 16.16
CA TYR A 59 -29.57 11.21 15.30
C TYR A 59 -29.83 10.97 13.80
N GLY A 60 -30.27 9.78 13.40
CA GLY A 60 -30.58 9.44 12.00
C GLY A 60 -31.74 10.24 11.39
N PRO A 61 -32.91 10.34 12.04
CA PRO A 61 -34.04 11.13 11.54
C PRO A 61 -33.70 12.62 11.37
N GLU A 62 -32.99 13.19 12.34
CA GLU A 62 -32.55 14.58 12.38
C GLU A 62 -31.53 14.87 11.28
N ALA A 63 -30.54 14.00 11.09
CA ALA A 63 -29.56 14.11 10.00
C ALA A 63 -30.23 14.03 8.61
N SER A 64 -31.23 13.16 8.48
CA SER A 64 -32.03 13.05 7.25
C SER A 64 -32.88 14.31 7.00
N ALA A 65 -33.52 14.86 8.03
CA ALA A 65 -34.28 16.12 7.93
C ALA A 65 -33.37 17.30 7.55
N LEU A 66 -32.18 17.40 8.15
CA LEU A 66 -31.20 18.43 7.82
C LEU A 66 -30.77 18.33 6.36
N THR A 67 -30.44 17.12 5.88
CA THR A 67 -30.04 16.91 4.48
C THR A 67 -31.15 17.33 3.51
N LYS A 68 -32.42 17.01 3.82
CA LYS A 68 -33.59 17.43 3.03
C LYS A 68 -33.81 18.94 3.06
N GLY A 69 -33.51 19.61 4.18
CA GLY A 69 -33.58 21.07 4.28
C GLY A 69 -32.46 21.77 3.51
N LEU A 70 -31.25 21.20 3.49
CA LEU A 70 -30.13 21.73 2.70
C LEU A 70 -30.33 21.51 1.20
N LEU A 71 -30.93 20.37 0.81
CA LEU A 71 -31.21 19.99 -0.57
C LEU A 71 -32.67 19.52 -0.74
N PRO A 72 -33.64 20.46 -0.86
CA PRO A 72 -35.00 20.10 -1.24
C PRO A 72 -35.05 19.37 -2.59
N PRO A 73 -35.94 18.40 -2.81
CA PRO A 73 -36.10 17.73 -4.10
C PRO A 73 -36.27 18.75 -5.24
N GLY A 74 -35.51 18.58 -6.32
CA GLY A 74 -35.46 19.52 -7.45
C GLY A 74 -34.36 20.58 -7.34
N SER A 75 -33.65 20.68 -6.21
CA SER A 75 -32.49 21.57 -6.06
C SER A 75 -31.45 21.33 -7.15
N ARG A 76 -30.94 22.42 -7.71
CA ARG A 76 -29.79 22.38 -8.62
C ARG A 76 -28.53 22.15 -7.81
N VAL A 77 -27.74 21.15 -8.20
CA VAL A 77 -26.47 20.83 -7.56
C VAL A 77 -25.36 20.77 -8.60
N ARG A 78 -24.15 21.13 -8.17
CA ARG A 78 -22.90 20.86 -8.85
C ARG A 78 -22.24 19.67 -8.17
N ILE A 79 -21.81 18.70 -8.96
CA ILE A 79 -20.98 17.58 -8.49
C ILE A 79 -19.52 17.94 -8.68
N GLU A 80 -18.69 17.40 -7.82
CA GLU A 80 -17.25 17.29 -8.03
C GLU A 80 -16.82 15.87 -7.68
N PHE A 81 -16.07 15.24 -8.58
CA PHE A 81 -15.46 13.93 -8.36
C PHE A 81 -14.07 14.09 -7.71
N ASP A 82 -13.63 13.01 -7.08
CA ASP A 82 -12.26 12.85 -6.61
C ASP A 82 -11.55 11.75 -7.43
N VAL A 83 -10.38 11.30 -7.00
CA VAL A 83 -9.51 10.33 -7.70
C VAL A 83 -10.28 9.14 -8.30
N GLU A 84 -11.21 8.54 -7.55
CA GLU A 84 -12.10 7.48 -8.00
C GLU A 84 -13.56 7.96 -8.04
N PRO A 85 -14.20 8.02 -9.22
CA PRO A 85 -15.55 8.57 -9.37
C PRO A 85 -16.67 7.57 -9.02
N THR A 86 -16.34 6.28 -8.83
CA THR A 86 -17.31 5.22 -8.55
C THR A 86 -16.78 4.25 -7.50
N ASP A 87 -17.68 3.59 -6.76
CA ASP A 87 -17.32 2.50 -5.86
C ASP A 87 -17.56 1.11 -6.47
N LYS A 88 -17.08 0.08 -5.78
CA LYS A 88 -17.27 -1.34 -6.15
C LYS A 88 -18.74 -1.81 -6.26
N TYR A 89 -19.70 -0.99 -5.81
CA TYR A 89 -21.14 -1.27 -5.93
C TYR A 89 -21.79 -0.47 -7.07
N GLY A 90 -20.98 0.18 -7.92
CA GLY A 90 -21.44 0.99 -9.05
C GLY A 90 -22.08 2.32 -8.63
N ARG A 91 -21.87 2.81 -7.40
CA ARG A 91 -22.38 4.11 -6.96
C ARG A 91 -21.37 5.19 -7.31
N GLN A 92 -21.84 6.34 -7.79
CA GLN A 92 -20.98 7.49 -8.01
C GLN A 92 -20.52 8.09 -6.68
N LEU A 93 -19.22 8.33 -6.53
CA LEU A 93 -18.60 8.94 -5.36
C LEU A 93 -18.46 10.43 -5.62
N VAL A 94 -19.15 11.25 -4.82
CA VAL A 94 -19.31 12.68 -5.13
C VAL A 94 -19.12 13.61 -3.93
N TYR A 95 -18.59 14.79 -4.23
CA TYR A 95 -18.73 16.01 -3.44
C TYR A 95 -19.87 16.85 -4.03
N LEU A 96 -20.80 17.30 -3.18
CA LEU A 96 -21.97 18.05 -3.64
C LEU A 96 -21.92 19.50 -3.22
N TYR A 97 -22.18 20.38 -4.18
CA TYR A 97 -22.36 21.81 -3.98
C TYR A 97 -23.76 22.22 -4.38
N ARG A 98 -24.43 23.03 -3.55
CA ARG A 98 -25.70 23.63 -3.92
C ARG A 98 -25.46 24.74 -4.93
N ALA A 99 -26.10 24.66 -6.09
CA ALA A 99 -25.79 25.56 -7.21
C ALA A 99 -26.30 27.00 -7.01
N THR A 100 -27.17 27.26 -6.03
CA THR A 100 -27.70 28.61 -5.78
C THR A 100 -26.71 29.52 -5.09
N ASP A 101 -25.89 28.98 -4.17
CA ASP A 101 -25.00 29.73 -3.29
C ASP A 101 -23.61 29.11 -3.15
N GLY A 102 -23.34 27.99 -3.81
CA GLY A 102 -22.06 27.29 -3.74
C GLY A 102 -21.85 26.53 -2.42
N LEU A 103 -22.89 26.34 -1.60
CA LEU A 103 -22.75 25.68 -0.30
C LEU A 103 -22.25 24.24 -0.48
N PHE A 104 -21.12 23.91 0.15
CA PHE A 104 -20.57 22.56 0.16
C PHE A 104 -21.31 21.68 1.15
N ILE A 105 -22.08 20.73 0.63
CA ILE A 105 -23.04 19.94 1.42
C ILE A 105 -22.32 18.97 2.35
N ASN A 106 -21.26 18.31 1.89
CA ASN A 106 -20.53 17.33 2.71
C ASN A 106 -19.95 18.01 3.96
N SER A 107 -19.32 19.18 3.83
CA SER A 107 -18.80 19.92 4.99
C SER A 107 -19.91 20.40 5.92
N GLU A 108 -21.03 20.87 5.37
CA GLU A 108 -22.12 21.41 6.18
C GLU A 108 -22.76 20.33 7.06
N LEU A 109 -22.85 19.09 6.55
CA LEU A 109 -23.32 17.94 7.33
C LEU A 109 -22.41 17.63 8.52
N VAL A 110 -21.09 17.69 8.35
CA VAL A 110 -20.14 17.47 9.45
C VAL A 110 -20.16 18.63 10.44
N LYS A 111 -20.15 19.87 9.93
CA LYS A 111 -20.19 21.10 10.73
C LYS A 111 -21.41 21.17 11.64
N LYS A 112 -22.57 20.74 11.15
CA LYS A 112 -23.83 20.69 11.93
C LYS A 112 -23.97 19.41 12.77
N GLY A 113 -22.94 18.57 12.82
CA GLY A 113 -22.97 17.32 13.59
C GLY A 113 -23.99 16.30 13.08
N ALA A 114 -24.39 16.37 11.80
CA ALA A 114 -25.31 15.42 11.17
C ALA A 114 -24.60 14.26 10.47
N ALA A 115 -23.29 14.36 10.28
CA ALA A 115 -22.45 13.29 9.76
C ALA A 115 -21.11 13.25 10.51
N ARG A 116 -20.52 12.06 10.57
CA ARG A 116 -19.13 11.86 10.99
C ARG A 116 -18.22 11.89 9.78
N ARG A 117 -16.95 12.21 9.98
CA ARG A 117 -15.94 12.04 8.95
C ARG A 117 -15.82 10.56 8.59
N PHE A 118 -15.74 10.27 7.30
CA PHE A 118 -15.54 8.92 6.80
C PHE A 118 -14.53 8.93 5.66
N LYS A 119 -13.31 8.47 5.99
CA LYS A 119 -12.19 8.46 5.08
C LYS A 119 -12.33 7.31 4.09
N VAL A 120 -12.29 7.62 2.79
CA VAL A 120 -12.35 6.63 1.70
C VAL A 120 -11.17 6.89 0.76
N PRO A 121 -9.98 6.33 1.01
CA PRO A 121 -8.87 6.44 0.08
C PRO A 121 -9.21 5.77 -1.27
N PRO A 122 -8.75 6.30 -2.42
CA PRO A 122 -7.92 7.50 -2.59
C PRO A 122 -8.67 8.85 -2.53
N ASN A 123 -10.00 8.84 -2.33
CA ASN A 123 -10.88 10.03 -2.31
C ASN A 123 -10.82 10.83 -1.00
N VAL A 124 -9.73 11.57 -0.81
CA VAL A 124 -9.43 12.29 0.43
C VAL A 124 -9.25 13.81 0.24
N ARG A 125 -9.68 14.39 -0.89
CA ARG A 125 -9.47 15.82 -1.22
C ARG A 125 -9.85 16.79 -0.09
N TYR A 126 -10.97 16.55 0.59
CA TYR A 126 -11.47 17.43 1.66
C TYR A 126 -11.29 16.86 3.08
N ASP A 127 -10.51 15.79 3.22
CA ASP A 127 -10.38 15.02 4.46
C ASP A 127 -9.88 15.87 5.64
N ASP A 128 -8.83 16.68 5.44
CA ASP A 128 -8.28 17.59 6.47
C ASP A 128 -9.28 18.66 6.94
N MET A 129 -10.10 19.17 6.02
CA MET A 129 -11.15 20.12 6.38
C MET A 129 -12.23 19.42 7.21
N LEU A 130 -12.63 18.21 6.82
CA LEU A 130 -13.64 17.43 7.53
C LEU A 130 -13.15 17.00 8.92
N VAL A 131 -11.85 16.77 9.12
CA VAL A 131 -11.23 16.58 10.46
C VAL A 131 -11.52 17.75 11.37
N LYS A 132 -11.22 18.97 10.89
CA LYS A 132 -11.38 20.19 11.68
C LYS A 132 -12.85 20.40 12.05
N LEU A 133 -13.73 20.28 11.06
CA LEU A 133 -15.17 20.44 11.27
C LEU A 133 -15.75 19.40 12.24
N GLU A 134 -15.28 18.15 12.18
CA GLU A 134 -15.71 17.11 13.11
C GLU A 134 -15.20 17.38 14.53
N SER A 135 -13.95 17.81 14.66
CA SER A 135 -13.36 18.20 15.94
C SER A 135 -14.10 19.38 16.56
N ASP A 136 -14.41 20.41 15.77
CA ASP A 136 -15.15 21.59 16.19
C ASP A 136 -16.55 21.19 16.66
N ALA A 137 -17.32 20.47 15.84
CA ALA A 137 -18.67 20.00 16.18
C ALA A 137 -18.69 19.12 17.44
N ARG A 138 -17.64 18.32 17.66
CA ARG A 138 -17.47 17.51 18.87
C ARG A 138 -17.17 18.37 20.10
N SER A 139 -16.28 19.36 19.96
CA SER A 139 -15.90 20.25 21.06
C SER A 139 -17.07 21.16 21.50
N THR A 140 -17.88 21.63 20.55
CA THR A 140 -19.04 22.48 20.80
C THR A 140 -20.31 21.67 21.11
N ARG A 141 -20.21 20.33 21.14
CA ARG A 141 -21.34 19.40 21.32
C ARG A 141 -22.53 19.78 20.44
N VAL A 142 -22.35 19.73 19.12
CA VAL A 142 -23.40 20.02 18.13
C VAL A 142 -23.90 18.73 17.50
N GLY A 143 -25.21 18.64 17.28
CA GLY A 143 -25.86 17.52 16.60
C GLY A 143 -25.65 16.18 17.30
N LEU A 144 -25.16 15.17 16.57
CA LEU A 144 -24.91 13.82 17.10
C LEU A 144 -23.97 13.81 18.32
N TRP A 145 -23.13 14.83 18.49
CA TRP A 145 -22.21 14.95 19.63
C TRP A 145 -22.89 15.49 20.90
N GLN A 146 -24.10 16.05 20.78
CA GLN A 146 -24.95 16.48 21.89
C GLN A 146 -26.00 15.44 22.24
N SER A 147 -26.67 14.91 21.20
CA SER A 147 -27.90 14.14 21.35
C SER A 147 -27.68 12.65 21.56
N CYS A 148 -26.49 12.13 21.22
CA CYS A 148 -26.19 10.70 21.37
C CYS A 148 -25.37 10.40 22.62
N PRO A 149 -25.71 9.35 23.39
CA PRO A 149 -24.91 8.91 24.53
C PRO A 149 -23.47 8.58 24.11
N ALA A 150 -22.49 8.97 24.94
CA ALA A 150 -21.11 8.58 24.75
C ALA A 150 -21.00 7.04 24.84
N GLY A 151 -20.89 6.38 23.69
CA GLY A 151 -20.89 4.91 23.58
C GLY A 151 -22.07 4.30 22.82
N ALA A 152 -23.08 5.07 22.42
CA ALA A 152 -24.23 4.57 21.65
C ALA A 152 -23.95 4.36 20.15
N VAL A 153 -22.69 4.38 19.73
CA VAL A 153 -22.31 4.15 18.33
C VAL A 153 -21.29 3.03 18.31
N ALA A 154 -21.70 1.88 17.80
CA ALA A 154 -20.79 0.78 17.53
C ALA A 154 -19.61 1.31 16.71
N PRO A 155 -18.36 1.01 17.08
CA PRO A 155 -17.24 1.26 16.18
C PRO A 155 -17.57 0.57 14.86
N LEU A 156 -17.43 1.28 13.74
CA LEU A 156 -17.40 0.65 12.42
C LEU A 156 -16.07 -0.10 12.33
N THR A 157 -15.99 -1.23 13.02
CA THR A 157 -15.08 -2.28 12.61
C THR A 157 -15.52 -2.68 11.20
N ALA A 158 -14.55 -2.75 10.29
CA ALA A 158 -14.75 -3.56 9.10
C ALA A 158 -15.25 -4.92 9.59
N LYS A 159 -16.43 -5.36 9.12
CA LYS A 159 -16.85 -6.75 9.34
C LYS A 159 -15.67 -7.64 8.91
N PRO A 160 -15.21 -8.57 9.75
CA PRO A 160 -14.30 -9.61 9.30
C PRO A 160 -14.96 -10.33 8.13
N LEU A 161 -14.21 -10.54 7.05
CA LEU A 161 -14.65 -11.30 5.88
C LEU A 161 -14.69 -12.82 6.13
N VAL A 162 -14.78 -13.28 7.38
CA VAL A 162 -14.88 -14.71 7.69
C VAL A 162 -15.69 -14.89 8.98
N ASN A 163 -16.71 -15.76 8.95
CA ASN A 163 -17.49 -16.11 10.14
C ASN A 163 -16.67 -17.11 10.99
N ALA A 164 -16.74 -17.02 12.33
CA ALA A 164 -15.95 -17.87 13.22
C ALA A 164 -16.34 -19.37 13.15
N LYS A 165 -17.49 -19.70 12.56
CA LYS A 165 -17.85 -21.07 12.18
C LYS A 165 -17.09 -21.57 10.94
N ASP A 166 -16.82 -20.70 9.96
CA ASP A 166 -16.10 -21.07 8.73
C ASP A 166 -14.63 -21.41 9.02
N VAL A 167 -14.03 -20.77 10.05
CA VAL A 167 -12.65 -21.06 10.48
C VAL A 167 -12.52 -22.40 11.20
N HIS A 168 -13.59 -22.93 11.79
CA HIS A 168 -13.56 -24.25 12.42
C HIS A 168 -13.75 -25.37 11.38
N ASP A 169 -14.66 -25.19 10.41
CA ASP A 169 -14.87 -26.17 9.34
C ASP A 169 -13.69 -26.22 8.34
N PHE A 170 -13.02 -25.09 8.08
CA PHE A 170 -11.81 -25.07 7.24
C PHE A 170 -10.59 -25.73 7.91
N ARG A 171 -10.57 -25.79 9.25
CA ARG A 171 -9.48 -26.41 10.03
C ARG A 171 -9.64 -27.93 10.16
N MET A 172 -10.85 -28.46 9.92
CA MET A 172 -11.15 -29.90 9.91
C MET A 172 -11.09 -30.52 8.50
N GLN A 173 -11.18 -29.74 7.42
CA GLN A 173 -11.06 -30.25 6.04
C GLN A 173 -9.61 -30.43 5.53
N ILE A 174 -8.59 -30.04 6.29
CA ILE A 174 -7.17 -30.25 5.96
C ILE A 174 -6.60 -31.52 6.64
N SER A 175 -7.36 -32.20 7.50
CA SER A 175 -6.87 -33.40 8.20
C SER A 175 -7.20 -34.75 7.54
N ASP A 176 -8.01 -34.82 6.47
CA ASP A 176 -8.40 -36.10 5.85
C ASP A 176 -8.55 -36.06 4.32
N ALA A 177 -7.49 -35.70 3.60
CA ALA A 177 -7.36 -35.98 2.17
C ALA A 177 -6.09 -36.82 1.88
N PRO A 178 -6.21 -37.93 1.15
CA PRO A 178 -5.18 -38.98 1.10
C PRO A 178 -3.90 -38.53 0.39
N ARG A 179 -2.75 -38.81 1.04
CA ARG A 179 -1.42 -38.80 0.41
C ARG A 179 -1.42 -39.81 -0.74
N SER A 180 -1.37 -39.36 -2.00
CA SER A 180 -1.00 -40.26 -3.08
C SER A 180 -0.39 -39.55 -4.29
N ARG A 181 0.83 -40.02 -4.62
CA ARG A 181 1.26 -40.43 -5.96
C ARG A 181 1.73 -39.34 -6.94
N TYR A 182 2.76 -38.59 -6.59
CA TYR A 182 3.70 -37.99 -7.58
C TYR A 182 5.12 -37.77 -7.00
N GLU A 183 5.60 -38.67 -6.15
CA GLU A 183 6.99 -38.73 -5.64
C GLU A 183 7.59 -40.14 -5.80
N ARG A 184 7.50 -40.72 -7.00
CA ARG A 184 8.33 -41.88 -7.39
C ARG A 184 8.71 -41.72 -8.86
N GLU A 185 9.97 -42.05 -9.15
CA GLU A 185 10.79 -41.66 -10.32
C GLU A 185 11.44 -40.31 -10.04
N VAL A 186 12.69 -40.23 -9.54
CA VAL A 186 13.90 -40.74 -10.18
C VAL A 186 14.97 -41.05 -9.10
N VAL A 187 15.24 -42.32 -8.80
CA VAL A 187 16.58 -42.86 -8.50
C VAL A 187 16.56 -44.36 -8.78
N ALA A 188 17.12 -44.77 -9.92
CA ALA A 188 17.80 -46.06 -10.11
C ALA A 188 18.53 -46.05 -11.46
N ALA A 189 19.75 -45.51 -11.47
CA ALA A 189 20.80 -45.91 -12.40
C ALA A 189 22.13 -45.38 -11.85
N ASP A 190 22.79 -46.23 -11.08
CA ASP A 190 24.19 -46.08 -10.69
C ASP A 190 25.02 -46.88 -11.71
N ALA A 191 25.86 -46.20 -12.48
CA ALA A 191 26.99 -46.77 -13.22
C ALA A 191 27.89 -45.61 -13.66
N GLY A 192 29.13 -45.62 -13.17
CA GLY A 192 30.00 -44.44 -13.11
C GLY A 192 30.61 -43.95 -14.42
N ILE A 193 31.45 -42.92 -14.28
CA ILE A 193 32.77 -42.74 -14.92
C ILE A 193 33.35 -41.36 -14.50
N ASP A 194 34.58 -41.45 -13.98
CA ASP A 194 35.77 -40.57 -14.04
C ASP A 194 35.67 -39.03 -14.21
N TYR A 195 36.44 -38.33 -13.38
CA TYR A 195 36.66 -36.88 -13.43
C TYR A 195 37.84 -36.54 -14.35
N GLY A 196 37.55 -35.92 -15.50
CA GLY A 196 38.60 -35.46 -16.42
C GLY A 196 38.22 -34.23 -17.25
N SER A 197 39.03 -33.18 -17.09
CA SER A 197 39.32 -32.09 -18.05
C SER A 197 38.31 -30.94 -18.29
N LEU A 198 38.81 -29.72 -18.05
CA LEU A 198 38.33 -28.46 -18.63
C LEU A 198 38.29 -28.54 -20.17
N SER A 199 37.26 -27.98 -20.80
CA SER A 199 37.42 -27.06 -21.96
C SER A 199 36.11 -26.42 -22.42
N VAL A 200 36.28 -25.23 -22.99
CA VAL A 200 35.36 -24.24 -23.55
C VAL A 200 34.66 -24.72 -24.84
N LEU A 201 33.37 -24.42 -25.05
CA LEU A 201 32.67 -24.12 -26.34
C LEU A 201 31.28 -23.50 -26.01
N HIS A 202 31.04 -22.18 -26.08
CA HIS A 202 30.57 -21.35 -27.22
C HIS A 202 29.30 -21.81 -27.98
N ALA A 203 28.28 -20.91 -27.96
CA ALA A 203 27.29 -20.55 -29.01
C ALA A 203 26.36 -21.66 -29.57
N ASP A 204 25.08 -21.49 -29.93
CA ASP A 204 24.18 -20.36 -30.17
C ASP A 204 22.76 -20.95 -30.34
N VAL A 205 21.71 -20.30 -29.82
CA VAL A 205 20.44 -20.12 -30.54
C VAL A 205 19.93 -18.72 -30.22
N ALA A 206 20.29 -17.77 -31.07
CA ALA A 206 19.79 -16.41 -31.03
C ALA A 206 18.28 -16.38 -31.35
N SER A 207 17.50 -15.71 -30.50
CA SER A 207 16.22 -15.08 -30.88
C SER A 207 16.42 -13.57 -30.90
N PRO A 208 16.18 -12.88 -32.03
CA PRO A 208 16.41 -11.45 -32.12
C PRO A 208 15.17 -10.71 -31.62
N CYS A 209 15.27 -10.08 -30.44
CA CYS A 209 14.62 -8.79 -30.23
C CYS A 209 15.29 -8.06 -29.06
N GLY A 210 16.20 -7.16 -29.42
CA GLY A 210 16.80 -6.20 -28.51
C GLY A 210 15.77 -5.21 -28.00
N LEU A 211 15.50 -5.29 -26.70
CA LEU A 211 15.25 -4.22 -25.74
C LEU A 211 14.66 -4.93 -24.52
N ALA A 212 15.53 -5.40 -23.64
CA ALA A 212 15.15 -5.77 -22.29
C ALA A 212 14.66 -4.49 -21.59
N THR A 213 13.39 -4.13 -21.79
CA THR A 213 12.77 -2.97 -21.17
C THR A 213 12.69 -3.24 -19.67
N MET A 214 13.48 -2.51 -18.90
CA MET A 214 13.71 -2.72 -17.47
C MET A 214 12.47 -2.55 -16.60
N ASN A 215 11.34 -2.06 -17.13
CA ASN A 215 10.21 -1.67 -16.30
C ASN A 215 9.09 -2.71 -16.31
N LEU A 216 8.72 -3.14 -15.11
CA LEU A 216 7.48 -3.87 -14.84
C LEU A 216 6.31 -2.88 -14.88
N VAL A 217 5.21 -3.24 -15.54
CA VAL A 217 3.96 -2.48 -15.44
C VAL A 217 3.09 -3.10 -14.35
N LEU A 218 2.85 -2.37 -13.25
CA LEU A 218 1.98 -2.84 -12.19
C LEU A 218 0.50 -2.64 -12.56
N LEU A 219 -0.25 -3.73 -12.52
CA LEU A 219 -1.70 -3.80 -12.71
C LEU A 219 -2.41 -3.76 -11.36
N LEU A 220 -3.58 -3.15 -11.34
CA LEU A 220 -4.53 -3.25 -10.24
C LEU A 220 -5.16 -4.65 -10.25
N ALA A 221 -5.57 -5.14 -9.08
CA ALA A 221 -6.24 -6.44 -8.97
C ALA A 221 -7.49 -6.53 -9.87
N ALA A 222 -8.28 -5.44 -9.93
CA ALA A 222 -9.45 -5.35 -10.79
C ALA A 222 -9.10 -5.44 -12.28
N GLU A 223 -7.95 -4.92 -12.70
CA GLU A 223 -7.50 -5.00 -14.10
C GLU A 223 -7.03 -6.41 -14.46
N VAL A 224 -6.41 -7.13 -13.51
CA VAL A 224 -6.08 -8.55 -13.68
C VAL A 224 -7.36 -9.38 -13.79
N GLU A 225 -8.36 -9.11 -12.95
CA GLU A 225 -9.67 -9.75 -13.03
C GLU A 225 -10.37 -9.45 -14.36
N GLU A 226 -10.30 -8.20 -14.85
CA GLU A 226 -10.85 -7.82 -16.14
C GLU A 226 -10.16 -8.59 -17.27
N ILE A 227 -8.83 -8.62 -17.32
CA ILE A 227 -8.08 -9.41 -18.32
C ILE A 227 -8.49 -10.89 -18.27
N ASN A 228 -8.69 -11.46 -17.09
CA ASN A 228 -9.11 -12.87 -16.97
C ASN A 228 -10.54 -13.11 -17.46
N ASN A 229 -11.43 -12.13 -17.30
CA ASN A 229 -12.84 -12.24 -17.68
C ASN A 229 -13.10 -11.93 -19.16
N THR A 230 -12.42 -10.93 -19.71
CA THR A 230 -12.67 -10.39 -21.07
C THR A 230 -11.53 -10.70 -22.04
N GLY A 231 -10.38 -11.16 -21.54
CA GLY A 231 -9.15 -11.40 -22.31
C GLY A 231 -8.22 -10.17 -22.40
N PHE A 232 -8.69 -8.98 -22.03
CA PHE A 232 -7.91 -7.74 -22.13
C PHE A 232 -8.36 -6.65 -21.15
N VAL A 233 -7.52 -5.62 -20.97
CA VAL A 233 -7.88 -4.36 -20.29
C VAL A 233 -7.38 -3.19 -21.12
N LEU A 234 -8.15 -2.10 -21.14
CA LEU A 234 -7.79 -0.86 -21.80
C LEU A 234 -7.29 0.16 -20.79
N LEU A 235 -6.04 0.56 -20.92
CA LEU A 235 -5.47 1.67 -20.19
C LEU A 235 -5.74 2.98 -20.96
N PRO A 236 -6.47 3.94 -20.38
CA PRO A 236 -6.80 5.19 -21.06
C PRO A 236 -5.55 6.05 -21.30
N THR A 237 -5.60 6.95 -22.26
CA THR A 237 -4.50 7.88 -22.59
C THR A 237 -4.08 8.78 -21.43
N THR A 238 -4.94 8.97 -20.42
CA THR A 238 -4.65 9.72 -19.20
C THR A 238 -3.78 8.93 -18.22
N ASP A 239 -3.76 7.60 -18.30
CA ASP A 239 -3.00 6.71 -17.43
C ASP A 239 -1.49 6.88 -17.64
N ARG A 240 -0.76 7.00 -16.53
CA ARG A 240 0.70 7.14 -16.54
C ARG A 240 1.38 5.94 -17.22
N ARG A 241 0.88 4.73 -17.01
CA ARG A 241 1.40 3.48 -17.59
C ARG A 241 1.15 3.46 -19.09
N ALA A 242 -0.04 3.84 -19.55
CA ALA A 242 -0.34 3.95 -20.98
C ALA A 242 0.60 4.95 -21.67
N LYS A 243 0.77 6.14 -21.09
CA LYS A 243 1.74 7.15 -21.58
C LYS A 243 3.16 6.59 -21.62
N HIS A 244 3.61 5.92 -20.57
CA HIS A 244 4.95 5.33 -20.51
C HIS A 244 5.14 4.26 -21.59
N ILE A 245 4.18 3.35 -21.75
CA ILE A 245 4.22 2.30 -22.76
C ILE A 245 4.27 2.92 -24.16
N ALA A 246 3.38 3.87 -24.47
CA ALA A 246 3.29 4.48 -25.79
C ALA A 246 4.52 5.36 -26.13
N THR A 247 5.07 6.09 -25.16
CA THR A 247 6.12 7.10 -25.43
C THR A 247 7.53 6.62 -25.15
N VAL A 248 7.72 5.71 -24.18
CA VAL A 248 9.04 5.22 -23.76
C VAL A 248 9.28 3.82 -24.26
N LEU A 249 8.37 2.88 -24.01
CA LEU A 249 8.57 1.47 -24.42
C LEU A 249 8.39 1.28 -25.92
N LYS A 250 7.48 2.06 -26.54
CA LYS A 250 7.17 2.04 -27.98
C LYS A 250 7.09 0.62 -28.56
N PRO A 251 6.23 -0.25 -27.98
CA PRO A 251 6.19 -1.65 -28.36
C PRO A 251 5.74 -1.81 -29.82
N THR A 252 6.38 -2.73 -30.54
CA THR A 252 5.93 -3.15 -31.87
C THR A 252 4.63 -3.95 -31.79
N SER A 253 3.86 -4.00 -32.87
CA SER A 253 2.63 -4.80 -32.93
C SER A 253 2.88 -6.27 -32.56
N GLY A 254 2.07 -6.81 -31.65
CA GLY A 254 2.21 -8.17 -31.13
C GLY A 254 3.36 -8.37 -30.14
N ALA A 255 3.96 -7.30 -29.62
CA ALA A 255 4.94 -7.39 -28.55
C ALA A 255 4.30 -7.85 -27.23
N THR A 256 5.13 -8.37 -26.33
CA THR A 256 4.76 -8.66 -24.95
C THR A 256 5.59 -7.82 -24.00
N ILE A 257 4.99 -7.33 -22.92
CA ILE A 257 5.69 -6.59 -21.85
C ILE A 257 5.59 -7.34 -20.52
N ARG A 258 6.51 -7.02 -19.60
CA ARG A 258 6.42 -7.51 -18.22
C ARG A 258 5.33 -6.76 -17.48
N VAL A 259 4.42 -7.52 -16.88
CA VAL A 259 3.37 -7.01 -16.01
C VAL A 259 3.45 -7.68 -14.65
N GLY A 260 2.95 -7.03 -13.62
CA GLY A 260 2.85 -7.61 -12.29
C GLY A 260 1.64 -7.10 -11.55
N CYS A 261 1.22 -7.79 -10.50
CA CYS A 261 0.19 -7.33 -9.58
C CYS A 261 0.74 -7.37 -8.16
N VAL A 262 0.52 -6.28 -7.42
CA VAL A 262 0.98 -6.15 -6.04
C VAL A 262 0.49 -7.32 -5.19
N GLY A 263 1.40 -7.95 -4.46
CA GLY A 263 1.14 -9.11 -3.61
C GLY A 263 0.91 -10.43 -4.33
N VAL A 264 0.80 -10.43 -5.67
CA VAL A 264 0.51 -11.64 -6.45
C VAL A 264 1.77 -12.17 -7.13
N GLY A 265 2.43 -11.35 -7.94
CA GLY A 265 3.57 -11.80 -8.72
C GLY A 265 3.70 -11.13 -10.09
N VAL A 266 4.64 -11.64 -10.88
CA VAL A 266 5.02 -11.10 -12.19
C VAL A 266 4.66 -12.06 -13.30
N GLY A 267 4.43 -11.52 -14.49
CA GLY A 267 4.10 -12.29 -15.69
C GLY A 267 4.34 -11.47 -16.95
N ARG A 268 3.70 -11.88 -18.04
CA ARG A 268 3.76 -11.17 -19.32
C ARG A 268 2.37 -10.96 -19.89
N ALA A 269 2.15 -9.79 -20.46
CA ALA A 269 0.94 -9.45 -21.21
C ALA A 269 1.31 -9.09 -22.64
N GLY A 270 0.44 -9.43 -23.59
CA GLY A 270 0.45 -8.81 -24.91
C GLY A 270 0.15 -7.33 -24.79
N VAL A 271 0.75 -6.52 -25.66
CA VAL A 271 0.54 -5.07 -25.67
C VAL A 271 0.25 -4.57 -27.07
N GLN A 272 -0.75 -3.70 -27.17
CA GLN A 272 -1.08 -2.97 -28.40
C GLN A 272 -1.39 -1.52 -28.05
N VAL A 273 -0.71 -0.58 -28.72
CA VAL A 273 -1.07 0.84 -28.68
C VAL A 273 -2.12 1.06 -29.79
N LEU A 274 -3.28 1.57 -29.42
CA LEU A 274 -4.39 1.87 -30.32
C LEU A 274 -4.19 3.23 -31.01
N GLU A 275 -4.91 3.47 -32.10
CA GLU A 275 -4.79 4.71 -32.90
C GLU A 275 -5.14 5.97 -32.10
N ASP A 276 -6.08 5.85 -31.15
CA ASP A 276 -6.48 6.92 -30.24
C ASP A 276 -5.48 7.14 -29.08
N GLY A 277 -4.39 6.37 -29.04
CA GLY A 277 -3.32 6.43 -28.05
C GLY A 277 -3.58 5.62 -26.78
N GLN A 278 -4.72 4.93 -26.66
CA GLN A 278 -4.96 4.00 -25.56
C GLN A 278 -4.03 2.78 -25.66
N VAL A 279 -3.81 2.10 -24.54
CA VAL A 279 -3.00 0.89 -24.50
C VAL A 279 -3.85 -0.29 -24.09
N CYS A 280 -3.96 -1.27 -24.97
CA CYS A 280 -4.58 -2.56 -24.69
C CYS A 280 -3.54 -3.53 -24.16
N LEU A 281 -3.82 -4.13 -23.00
CA LEU A 281 -3.05 -5.24 -22.43
C LEU A 281 -3.88 -6.50 -22.44
N SER A 282 -3.32 -7.62 -22.89
CA SER A 282 -4.04 -8.89 -23.04
C SER A 282 -3.22 -10.09 -22.56
N VAL A 283 -3.87 -11.24 -22.41
CA VAL A 283 -3.17 -12.50 -22.13
C VAL A 283 -2.23 -12.82 -23.29
N ALA A 284 -0.95 -13.04 -23.00
CA ALA A 284 0.12 -13.11 -23.99
C ALA A 284 -0.15 -14.14 -25.12
N GLY A 285 -0.40 -13.65 -26.33
CA GLY A 285 -0.50 -14.43 -27.57
C GLY A 285 -1.17 -13.63 -28.68
N LYS A 286 -0.62 -13.66 -29.90
CA LYS A 286 -1.21 -12.99 -31.06
C LYS A 286 -2.62 -13.54 -31.32
N ASN A 287 -3.54 -12.62 -31.61
CA ASN A 287 -4.94 -12.80 -31.99
C ASN A 287 -5.91 -12.86 -30.79
N SER A 288 -6.92 -12.03 -30.91
CA SER A 288 -8.01 -11.68 -29.98
C SER A 288 -8.96 -12.83 -29.61
N GLU A 289 -8.47 -14.05 -29.53
CA GLU A 289 -9.25 -15.26 -29.22
C GLU A 289 -8.57 -16.16 -28.16
N ALA A 290 -7.49 -15.69 -27.52
CA ALA A 290 -6.84 -16.44 -26.45
C ALA A 290 -7.70 -16.45 -25.18
N SER A 291 -8.60 -17.42 -25.09
CA SER A 291 -9.29 -17.78 -23.84
C SER A 291 -8.26 -18.28 -22.83
N GLY A 292 -8.03 -17.50 -21.76
CA GLY A 292 -7.09 -17.87 -20.71
C GLY A 292 -6.96 -16.77 -19.65
N ASN A 293 -6.36 -17.14 -18.51
CA ASN A 293 -6.04 -16.19 -17.45
C ASN A 293 -4.63 -15.62 -17.64
N LEU A 294 -4.44 -14.36 -17.24
CA LEU A 294 -3.12 -13.76 -17.11
C LEU A 294 -2.30 -14.55 -16.08
N ARG A 295 -1.25 -15.22 -16.55
CA ARG A 295 -0.38 -16.02 -15.69
C ARG A 295 0.60 -15.10 -14.97
N LEU A 296 0.39 -14.94 -13.66
CA LEU A 296 1.32 -14.29 -12.74
C LEU A 296 1.95 -15.35 -11.85
N SER A 297 3.27 -15.34 -11.76
CA SER A 297 4.05 -16.22 -10.88
C SER A 297 4.58 -15.42 -9.69
N PRO A 298 4.46 -15.95 -8.46
CA PRO A 298 4.98 -15.28 -7.28
C PRO A 298 6.49 -15.09 -7.41
N LEU A 299 6.98 -13.98 -6.85
CA LEU A 299 8.42 -13.72 -6.80
C LEU A 299 9.10 -14.71 -5.85
N PRO A 300 10.37 -15.08 -6.12
CA PRO A 300 11.12 -15.95 -5.22
C PRO A 300 11.21 -15.30 -3.82
N PRO A 301 11.14 -16.11 -2.75
CA PRO A 301 11.18 -15.59 -1.39
C PRO A 301 12.52 -14.87 -1.16
N GLN A 302 12.44 -13.65 -0.60
CA GLN A 302 13.60 -12.83 -0.28
C GLN A 302 13.93 -12.89 1.22
N PRO A 303 15.21 -12.74 1.61
CA PRO A 303 15.60 -12.59 3.02
C PRO A 303 14.76 -11.54 3.72
N HIS A 304 14.24 -11.86 4.90
CA HIS A 304 13.30 -10.99 5.59
C HIS A 304 14.04 -9.85 6.30
N VAL A 305 14.04 -8.67 5.69
CA VAL A 305 14.59 -7.44 6.28
C VAL A 305 13.46 -6.44 6.51
N GLU A 306 13.34 -5.97 7.75
CA GLU A 306 12.43 -4.90 8.16
C GLU A 306 13.23 -3.71 8.69
N LEU A 307 12.63 -2.52 8.60
CA LEU A 307 13.30 -1.27 8.93
C LEU A 307 12.52 -0.49 9.99
N LEU A 308 13.19 -0.16 11.09
CA LEU A 308 12.79 0.88 12.02
C LEU A 308 13.65 2.12 11.75
N LEU A 309 13.09 3.12 11.09
CA LEU A 309 13.80 4.31 10.65
C LEU A 309 13.35 5.51 11.49
N ALA A 310 14.28 6.15 12.19
CA ALA A 310 14.01 7.48 12.72
C ALA A 310 13.84 8.46 11.54
N MET A 311 12.75 9.23 11.56
CA MET A 311 12.35 10.09 10.43
C MET A 311 13.49 11.03 9.99
N PRO A 312 14.06 10.83 8.79
CA PRO A 312 15.04 11.75 8.22
C PRO A 312 14.37 13.10 7.89
N ARG A 313 15.16 14.07 7.44
CA ARG A 313 14.59 15.31 6.87
C ARG A 313 13.53 14.99 5.80
N PRO A 314 12.37 15.68 5.76
CA PRO A 314 11.28 15.37 4.83
C PRO A 314 11.70 15.26 3.37
N LYS A 315 12.63 16.12 2.93
CA LYS A 315 13.18 16.08 1.56
C LYS A 315 13.97 14.81 1.26
N VAL A 316 14.69 14.29 2.26
CA VAL A 316 15.42 13.02 2.15
C VAL A 316 14.43 11.87 2.16
N MET A 317 13.47 11.87 3.10
CA MET A 317 12.45 10.82 3.20
C MET A 317 11.63 10.67 1.91
N MET A 318 11.20 11.78 1.30
CA MET A 318 10.46 11.74 0.02
C MET A 318 11.22 11.00 -1.09
N ARG A 319 12.55 11.14 -1.15
CA ARG A 319 13.39 10.44 -2.13
C ARG A 319 13.65 8.99 -1.75
N LEU A 320 13.65 8.69 -0.45
CA LEU A 320 13.89 7.34 0.04
C LEU A 320 12.73 6.40 -0.21
N TRP A 321 11.49 6.85 -0.35
CA TRP A 321 10.35 5.94 -0.54
C TRP A 321 10.53 4.98 -1.72
N SER A 322 10.88 5.49 -2.91
CA SER A 322 11.18 4.64 -4.07
C SER A 322 12.40 3.73 -3.83
N VAL A 323 13.44 4.24 -3.17
CA VAL A 323 14.64 3.44 -2.85
C VAL A 323 14.31 2.29 -1.89
N LEU A 324 13.50 2.52 -0.86
CA LEU A 324 13.13 1.52 0.14
C LEU A 324 12.31 0.37 -0.45
N SER A 325 11.43 0.65 -1.43
CA SER A 325 10.72 -0.41 -2.15
C SER A 325 11.65 -1.18 -3.10
N GLN A 326 12.59 -0.51 -3.76
CA GLN A 326 13.62 -1.17 -4.58
C GLN A 326 14.54 -2.07 -3.77
N LEU A 327 14.86 -1.66 -2.54
CA LEU A 327 15.58 -2.47 -1.56
C LEU A 327 14.75 -3.65 -1.03
N GLY A 328 13.49 -3.82 -1.45
CA GLY A 328 12.63 -4.96 -1.16
C GLY A 328 12.35 -5.17 0.33
N LEU A 329 12.24 -4.09 1.09
CA LEU A 329 11.82 -4.14 2.50
C LEU A 329 10.35 -4.56 2.59
N ARG A 330 9.99 -5.38 3.59
CA ARG A 330 8.58 -5.77 3.78
C ARG A 330 7.80 -4.78 4.63
N ARG A 331 8.47 -4.16 5.59
CA ARG A 331 7.90 -3.17 6.50
C ARG A 331 8.90 -2.05 6.74
N VAL A 332 8.38 -0.83 6.78
CA VAL A 332 9.09 0.37 7.22
C VAL A 332 8.29 1.00 8.35
N VAL A 333 8.82 0.93 9.57
CA VAL A 333 8.32 1.68 10.71
C VAL A 333 9.09 2.99 10.80
N LEU A 334 8.41 4.09 10.53
CA LEU A 334 8.95 5.43 10.66
C LEU A 334 8.70 5.93 12.08
N THR A 335 9.75 6.23 12.83
CA THR A 335 9.63 6.62 14.24
C THR A 335 10.24 7.98 14.54
N ASN A 336 9.74 8.64 15.58
CA ASN A 336 10.38 9.83 16.10
C ASN A 336 11.67 9.48 16.87
N ALA A 337 12.58 10.42 17.00
CA ALA A 337 13.75 10.28 17.87
C ALA A 337 14.07 11.64 18.51
N TRP A 338 14.92 11.67 19.53
CA TRP A 338 15.27 12.89 20.25
C TRP A 338 15.78 14.00 19.30
N ARG A 339 16.57 13.62 18.29
CA ARG A 339 17.17 14.54 17.32
C ARG A 339 16.30 14.78 16.08
N VAL A 340 15.08 14.26 16.04
CA VAL A 340 14.13 14.50 14.95
C VAL A 340 13.26 15.71 15.29
N GLU A 341 13.15 16.65 14.35
CA GLU A 341 12.30 17.82 14.55
C GLU A 341 10.82 17.43 14.47
N LYS A 342 10.04 17.84 15.48
CA LYS A 342 8.60 17.55 15.59
C LYS A 342 7.79 17.85 14.30
N PRO A 343 8.03 18.97 13.57
CA PRO A 343 7.26 19.28 12.37
C PRO A 343 7.44 18.29 11.20
N TYR A 344 8.48 17.44 11.23
CA TYR A 344 8.75 16.52 10.12
C TYR A 344 7.59 15.55 9.88
N PHE A 345 6.91 15.12 10.95
CA PHE A 345 5.74 14.22 10.87
C PHE A 345 4.47 14.89 10.34
N SER A 346 4.43 16.22 10.28
CA SER A 346 3.33 16.98 9.67
C SER A 346 3.60 17.33 8.19
N SER A 347 4.71 16.86 7.64
CA SER A 347 5.08 17.10 6.24
C SER A 347 4.40 16.12 5.29
N GLN A 348 4.47 16.41 3.99
CA GLN A 348 3.99 15.50 2.94
C GLN A 348 4.73 14.15 2.89
N ALA A 349 5.90 14.04 3.52
CA ALA A 349 6.68 12.81 3.53
C ALA A 349 6.03 11.66 4.29
N THR A 350 5.06 11.96 5.16
CA THR A 350 4.26 10.98 5.91
C THR A 350 2.86 10.77 5.35
N ASP A 351 2.50 11.45 4.26
CA ASP A 351 1.20 11.32 3.60
C ASP A 351 1.20 10.13 2.63
N PRO A 352 0.36 9.10 2.83
CA PRO A 352 0.25 7.97 1.92
C PRO A 352 -0.06 8.36 0.48
N SER A 353 -0.79 9.46 0.25
CA SER A 353 -1.09 9.95 -1.11
C SER A 353 0.17 10.41 -1.87
N LYS A 354 1.24 10.72 -1.14
CA LYS A 354 2.51 11.22 -1.67
C LYS A 354 3.55 10.12 -1.77
N TYR A 355 3.67 9.26 -0.76
CA TYR A 355 4.69 8.23 -0.77
C TYR A 355 4.28 6.93 -1.48
N THR A 356 2.98 6.60 -1.55
CA THR A 356 2.54 5.36 -2.20
C THR A 356 2.90 5.33 -3.70
N PRO A 357 2.73 6.42 -4.47
CA PRO A 357 3.20 6.47 -5.86
C PRO A 357 4.71 6.21 -5.98
N GLU A 358 5.51 6.78 -5.08
CA GLU A 358 6.97 6.59 -5.06
C GLU A 358 7.34 5.13 -4.76
N LEU A 359 6.65 4.50 -3.80
CA LEU A 359 6.83 3.07 -3.50
C LEU A 359 6.52 2.21 -4.72
N LEU A 360 5.39 2.45 -5.37
CA LEU A 360 4.96 1.72 -6.57
C LEU A 360 5.95 1.90 -7.72
N GLU A 361 6.43 3.12 -7.96
CA GLU A 361 7.45 3.37 -8.96
C GLU A 361 8.74 2.60 -8.67
N GLY A 362 9.18 2.55 -7.40
CA GLY A 362 10.33 1.73 -7.03
C GLY A 362 10.10 0.22 -7.23
N LEU A 363 8.90 -0.28 -7.00
CA LEU A 363 8.55 -1.68 -7.31
C LEU A 363 8.61 -1.95 -8.82
N GLU A 364 8.09 -1.05 -9.65
CA GLU A 364 8.13 -1.15 -11.11
C GLU A 364 9.58 -1.22 -11.63
N GLN A 365 10.47 -0.39 -11.08
CA GLN A 365 11.89 -0.33 -11.42
C GLN A 365 12.66 -1.57 -10.94
N ALA A 366 12.32 -2.11 -9.76
CA ALA A 366 12.97 -3.29 -9.19
C ALA A 366 12.37 -4.62 -9.70
N VAL A 367 11.35 -4.58 -10.56
CA VAL A 367 10.61 -5.78 -11.01
C VAL A 367 10.08 -6.57 -9.79
N CYS A 368 9.58 -5.83 -8.81
CA CYS A 368 9.06 -6.36 -7.56
C CYS A 368 7.54 -6.15 -7.49
N THR A 369 6.85 -6.95 -6.68
CA THR A 369 5.41 -6.82 -6.44
C THR A 369 5.05 -6.82 -4.96
N THR A 370 6.03 -6.94 -4.07
CA THR A 370 5.79 -6.89 -2.63
C THR A 370 5.86 -5.44 -2.16
N LEU A 371 4.70 -4.80 -1.99
CA LEU A 371 4.62 -3.43 -1.47
C LEU A 371 5.00 -3.40 0.02
N PRO A 372 5.95 -2.53 0.44
CA PRO A 372 6.28 -2.37 1.84
C PRO A 372 5.09 -1.85 2.66
N GLU A 373 4.81 -2.46 3.80
CA GLU A 373 3.90 -1.91 4.79
C GLU A 373 4.57 -0.71 5.48
N VAL A 374 3.90 0.44 5.50
CA VAL A 374 4.39 1.65 6.15
C VAL A 374 3.61 1.92 7.44
N GLN A 375 4.32 2.02 8.55
CA GLN A 375 3.77 2.34 9.87
C GLN A 375 4.45 3.60 10.43
N ILE A 376 3.68 4.49 11.05
CA ILE A 376 4.20 5.77 11.58
C ILE A 376 4.01 5.81 13.09
N GLU A 377 5.12 5.90 13.82
CA GLU A 377 5.19 5.83 15.28
C GLU A 377 5.77 7.11 15.88
N LEU A 378 4.90 8.00 16.34
CA LEU A 378 5.29 9.33 16.84
C LEU A 378 6.06 9.29 18.17
N ARG A 379 6.03 8.15 18.89
CA ARG A 379 6.65 8.00 20.20
C ARG A 379 7.49 6.73 20.24
N LEU A 380 8.81 6.89 20.20
CA LEU A 380 9.76 5.78 20.21
C LEU A 380 9.61 4.88 21.43
N LYS A 381 9.62 5.46 22.63
CA LYS A 381 9.62 4.68 23.87
C LYS A 381 8.38 3.76 24.01
N PRO A 382 7.13 4.26 23.90
CA PRO A 382 5.95 3.39 23.90
C PRO A 382 5.99 2.31 22.82
N PHE A 383 6.46 2.65 21.62
CA PHE A 383 6.60 1.63 20.56
C PHE A 383 7.57 0.51 20.97
N ILE A 384 8.73 0.87 21.53
CA ILE A 384 9.74 -0.11 21.98
C ILE A 384 9.23 -0.97 23.14
N GLU A 385 8.53 -0.37 24.10
CA GLU A 385 8.05 -1.06 25.30
C GLU A 385 6.78 -1.90 25.04
N ASP A 386 5.86 -1.43 24.18
CA ASP A 386 4.53 -2.02 24.05
C ASP A 386 4.33 -2.83 22.74
N SER A 387 5.01 -2.45 21.66
CA SER A 387 4.72 -2.97 20.31
C SER A 387 5.84 -3.80 19.70
N LEU A 388 7.10 -3.55 20.08
CA LEU A 388 8.28 -4.20 19.49
C LEU A 388 8.23 -5.72 19.58
N GLU A 389 7.85 -6.29 20.73
CA GLU A 389 7.82 -7.74 20.90
C GLU A 389 6.73 -8.41 20.06
N THR A 390 5.59 -7.73 19.90
CA THR A 390 4.47 -8.22 19.08
C THR A 390 4.83 -8.21 17.59
N LEU A 391 5.47 -7.13 17.12
CA LEU A 391 5.78 -6.96 15.69
C LEU A 391 7.08 -7.66 15.28
N PHE A 392 8.08 -7.69 16.16
CA PHE A 392 9.43 -8.15 15.85
C PHE A 392 9.96 -9.12 16.91
N PRO A 393 9.25 -10.21 17.24
CA PRO A 393 9.55 -11.06 18.40
C PRO A 393 10.96 -11.64 18.37
N ALA A 394 11.64 -11.62 19.50
CA ALA A 394 12.91 -12.32 19.68
C ALA A 394 12.62 -13.77 20.11
N PRO A 395 13.37 -14.79 19.64
CA PRO A 395 14.56 -14.71 18.78
C PRO A 395 14.25 -14.77 17.27
N ARG A 396 12.98 -14.72 16.85
CA ARG A 396 12.60 -14.81 15.42
C ARG A 396 13.23 -13.68 14.59
N PHE A 397 13.31 -12.48 15.17
CA PHE A 397 14.03 -11.34 14.61
C PHE A 397 15.38 -11.14 15.29
N LEU A 398 16.43 -11.02 14.47
CA LEU A 398 17.68 -10.39 14.89
C LEU A 398 17.50 -8.87 14.86
N ARG A 399 17.54 -8.24 16.03
CA ARG A 399 17.38 -6.79 16.17
C ARG A 399 18.75 -6.12 16.17
N LEU A 400 19.01 -5.26 15.18
CA LEU A 400 20.30 -4.59 15.00
C LEU A 400 20.15 -3.08 15.12
N LEU A 401 20.90 -2.48 16.06
CA LEU A 401 20.96 -1.04 16.26
C LEU A 401 22.10 -0.47 15.41
N CYS A 402 21.75 0.22 14.33
CA CYS A 402 22.71 0.84 13.44
C CYS A 402 23.07 2.22 13.99
N HIS A 403 24.28 2.34 14.54
CA HIS A 403 24.75 3.56 15.17
C HIS A 403 26.21 3.83 14.77
N PRO A 404 26.57 5.07 14.39
CA PRO A 404 27.92 5.40 13.96
C PRO A 404 28.96 5.18 15.07
N GLY A 405 30.22 5.00 14.67
CA GLY A 405 31.37 4.87 15.57
C GLY A 405 31.89 3.43 15.72
N ASP A 406 32.95 3.29 16.51
CA ASP A 406 33.73 2.04 16.63
C ASP A 406 33.20 1.07 17.71
N ALA A 407 32.17 1.48 18.45
CA ALA A 407 31.61 0.68 19.54
C ALA A 407 30.73 -0.51 19.06
N GLY A 408 30.35 -0.52 17.78
CA GLY A 408 29.52 -1.58 17.19
C GLY A 408 30.36 -2.63 16.47
N VAL A 409 29.91 -3.88 16.48
CA VAL A 409 30.51 -4.94 15.64
C VAL A 409 30.16 -4.71 14.16
N PRO A 410 31.00 -5.16 13.20
CA PRO A 410 30.61 -5.16 11.80
C PRO A 410 29.28 -5.90 11.59
N ILE A 411 28.37 -5.33 10.79
CA ILE A 411 27.04 -5.91 10.59
C ILE A 411 27.07 -7.35 10.05
N SER A 412 27.98 -7.64 9.12
CA SER A 412 28.17 -8.97 8.55
C SER A 412 28.55 -10.00 9.61
N GLU A 413 29.39 -9.61 10.57
CA GLU A 413 29.80 -10.46 11.68
C GLU A 413 28.65 -10.74 12.65
N ALA A 414 27.86 -9.71 13.00
CA ALA A 414 26.68 -9.88 13.85
C ALA A 414 25.68 -10.90 13.24
N ILE A 415 25.43 -10.78 11.94
CA ILE A 415 24.52 -11.68 11.21
C ILE A 415 25.11 -13.10 11.14
N CYS A 416 26.40 -13.24 10.81
CA CYS A 416 27.05 -14.55 10.75
C CYS A 416 27.00 -15.27 12.12
N ARG A 417 27.28 -14.56 13.21
CA ARG A 417 27.19 -15.10 14.57
C ARG A 417 25.76 -15.54 14.91
N ALA A 418 24.75 -14.75 14.56
CA ALA A 418 23.36 -15.10 14.79
C ALA A 418 22.91 -16.31 13.95
N GLN A 419 23.35 -16.40 12.69
CA GLN A 419 23.02 -17.51 11.79
C GLN A 419 23.68 -18.84 12.19
N ALA A 420 24.76 -18.80 12.97
CA ALA A 420 25.46 -19.98 13.49
C ALA A 420 24.80 -20.58 14.75
N GLN A 421 23.79 -19.93 15.32
CA GLN A 421 23.07 -20.45 16.49
C GLN A 421 22.16 -21.64 16.12
N SER A 422 21.86 -22.50 17.08
CA SER A 422 21.00 -23.69 16.88
C SER A 422 19.60 -23.34 16.37
N ALA A 423 19.07 -22.17 16.75
CA ALA A 423 17.82 -21.61 16.25
C ALA A 423 18.12 -20.23 15.62
N PRO A 424 18.51 -20.19 14.34
CA PRO A 424 18.90 -18.94 13.69
C PRO A 424 17.68 -18.03 13.47
N PRO A 425 17.87 -16.70 13.48
CA PRO A 425 16.80 -15.75 13.22
C PRO A 425 16.26 -15.93 11.80
N GLN A 426 14.95 -15.77 11.64
CA GLN A 426 14.25 -15.86 10.36
C GLN A 426 14.17 -14.49 9.65
N ALA A 427 14.43 -13.42 10.39
CA ALA A 427 14.33 -12.05 9.91
C ALA A 427 15.32 -11.13 10.64
N VAL A 428 15.60 -9.98 10.04
CA VAL A 428 16.45 -8.93 10.62
C VAL A 428 15.64 -7.64 10.69
N LEU A 429 15.64 -7.01 11.87
CA LEU A 429 15.15 -5.65 12.07
C LEU A 429 16.35 -4.70 12.18
N LEU A 430 16.42 -3.74 11.26
CA LEU A 430 17.43 -2.67 11.31
C LEU A 430 16.83 -1.42 11.96
N ALA A 431 17.39 -0.96 13.08
CA ALA A 431 17.07 0.33 13.67
C ALA A 431 18.09 1.39 13.23
N VAL A 432 17.67 2.34 12.40
CA VAL A 432 18.53 3.38 11.80
C VAL A 432 18.12 4.76 12.31
N GLY A 433 19.08 5.48 12.88
CA GLY A 433 18.86 6.80 13.47
C GLY A 433 18.73 7.93 12.44
N PRO A 434 18.37 9.15 12.89
CA PRO A 434 18.34 10.33 12.03
C PRO A 434 19.78 10.76 11.68
N GLU A 435 19.96 11.85 10.94
CA GLU A 435 21.28 12.36 10.56
C GLU A 435 22.17 12.66 11.79
N GLY A 436 21.55 13.00 12.93
CA GLY A 436 22.23 13.19 14.20
C GLY A 436 22.50 11.89 14.98
N GLY A 437 22.06 10.73 14.50
CA GLY A 437 22.13 9.47 15.24
C GLY A 437 21.22 9.42 16.47
N TRP A 438 21.26 8.28 17.16
CA TRP A 438 20.57 8.03 18.42
C TRP A 438 21.28 8.73 19.59
N VAL A 439 20.55 9.19 20.59
CA VAL A 439 21.17 9.64 21.85
C VAL A 439 21.43 8.46 22.79
N ASP A 440 22.32 8.62 23.78
CA ASP A 440 22.70 7.54 24.70
C ASP A 440 21.51 6.88 25.38
N TYR A 441 20.50 7.67 25.77
CA TYR A 441 19.25 7.15 26.33
C TYR A 441 18.53 6.18 25.38
N GLU A 442 18.46 6.52 24.09
CA GLU A 442 17.80 5.70 23.06
C GLU A 442 18.64 4.45 22.76
N VAL A 443 19.96 4.59 22.66
CA VAL A 443 20.88 3.46 22.49
C VAL A 443 20.69 2.45 23.63
N GLU A 444 20.60 2.92 24.88
CA GLU A 444 20.38 2.07 26.04
C GLU A 444 18.97 1.47 26.06
N LEU A 445 17.95 2.23 25.66
CA LEU A 445 16.59 1.72 25.48
C LEU A 445 16.56 0.55 24.49
N PHE A 446 17.23 0.68 23.33
CA PHE A 446 17.34 -0.40 22.34
C PHE A 446 18.08 -1.61 22.90
N ARG A 447 19.23 -1.42 23.57
CA ARG A 447 20.01 -2.52 24.17
C ARG A 447 19.19 -3.32 25.18
N LYS A 448 18.43 -2.64 26.04
CA LYS A 448 17.52 -3.28 27.01
C LYS A 448 16.45 -4.15 26.35
N HIS A 449 16.10 -3.88 25.09
CA HIS A 449 15.12 -4.62 24.31
C HIS A 449 15.75 -5.54 23.26
N GLY A 450 16.99 -5.98 23.51
CA GLY A 450 17.64 -7.06 22.75
C GLY A 450 18.25 -6.62 21.42
N PHE A 451 18.47 -5.32 21.20
CA PHE A 451 19.20 -4.86 20.02
C PHE A 451 20.70 -5.03 20.19
N THR A 452 21.34 -5.62 19.19
CA THR A 452 22.80 -5.67 19.07
C THR A 452 23.27 -4.47 18.27
N GLN A 453 24.18 -3.67 18.83
CA GLN A 453 24.73 -2.52 18.10
C GLN A 453 25.71 -2.96 17.01
N VAL A 454 25.53 -2.40 15.82
CA VAL A 454 26.36 -2.66 14.64
C VAL A 454 26.87 -1.35 14.02
N SER A 455 27.99 -1.43 13.31
CA SER A 455 28.63 -0.31 12.63
C SER A 455 28.97 -0.64 11.17
N LEU A 456 29.03 0.40 10.33
CA LEU A 456 29.55 0.36 8.96
C LEU A 456 31.02 0.84 8.88
N GLY A 457 31.69 0.97 10.03
CA GLY A 457 33.06 1.43 10.16
C GLY A 457 33.16 2.90 10.57
N SER A 458 34.36 3.47 10.44
CA SER A 458 34.71 4.79 10.96
C SER A 458 34.22 5.97 10.12
N ARG A 459 33.78 5.73 8.88
CA ARG A 459 33.26 6.78 8.00
C ARG A 459 31.82 7.14 8.38
N ILE A 460 31.57 8.42 8.61
CA ILE A 460 30.23 8.93 8.82
C ILE A 460 29.50 8.95 7.47
N LEU A 461 28.40 8.20 7.39
CA LEU A 461 27.54 8.13 6.21
C LEU A 461 26.27 8.93 6.46
N THR A 462 25.77 9.57 5.40
CA THR A 462 24.43 10.15 5.41
C THR A 462 23.38 9.05 5.51
N THR A 463 22.20 9.36 6.06
CA THR A 463 21.15 8.36 6.32
C THR A 463 20.75 7.56 5.08
N ASP A 464 20.66 8.20 3.91
CA ASP A 464 20.35 7.55 2.64
C ASP A 464 21.43 6.54 2.20
N VAL A 465 22.71 6.93 2.26
CA VAL A 465 23.83 6.04 1.93
C VAL A 465 23.95 4.90 2.95
N ALA A 466 23.77 5.20 4.23
CA ALA A 466 23.79 4.21 5.30
C ALA A 466 22.68 3.16 5.10
N LEU A 467 21.45 3.59 4.80
CA LEU A 467 20.31 2.70 4.59
C LEU A 467 20.56 1.71 3.46
N VAL A 468 20.96 2.19 2.28
CA VAL A 468 21.26 1.34 1.12
C VAL A 468 22.36 0.32 1.47
N SER A 469 23.43 0.80 2.12
CA SER A 469 24.57 -0.04 2.49
C SER A 469 24.19 -1.11 3.52
N LEU A 470 23.42 -0.75 4.55
CA LEU A 470 22.99 -1.66 5.61
C LEU A 470 22.09 -2.76 5.06
N VAL A 471 21.10 -2.42 4.22
CA VAL A 471 20.19 -3.41 3.65
C VAL A 471 20.94 -4.34 2.69
N ALA A 472 21.81 -3.81 1.83
CA ALA A 472 22.61 -4.62 0.91
C ALA A 472 23.51 -5.62 1.66
N LEU A 473 24.26 -5.16 2.66
CA LEU A 473 25.13 -6.02 3.47
C LEU A 473 24.35 -7.04 4.29
N THR A 474 23.16 -6.66 4.77
CA THR A 474 22.28 -7.58 5.51
C THR A 474 21.81 -8.72 4.61
N ARG A 475 21.37 -8.40 3.39
CA ARG A 475 20.90 -9.40 2.42
C ARG A 475 22.02 -10.35 2.00
N ASP A 476 23.18 -9.81 1.60
CA ASP A 476 24.35 -10.62 1.22
C ASP A 476 24.77 -11.57 2.36
N ALA A 477 24.78 -11.09 3.61
CA ALA A 477 25.09 -11.93 4.76
C ALA A 477 24.04 -13.04 5.01
N LEU A 478 22.75 -12.77 4.79
CA LEU A 478 21.69 -13.76 4.92
C LEU A 478 21.76 -14.81 3.81
N GLU A 479 22.00 -14.40 2.57
CA GLU A 479 22.11 -15.30 1.40
C GLU A 479 23.30 -16.26 1.55
N ARG A 480 24.49 -15.76 1.88
CA ARG A 480 25.68 -16.61 2.11
C ARG A 480 25.48 -17.64 3.23
N SER A 481 24.65 -17.32 4.23
CA SER A 481 24.34 -18.25 5.31
C SER A 481 23.44 -19.40 4.85
N THR A 482 22.56 -19.15 3.86
CA THR A 482 21.70 -20.18 3.26
C THR A 482 22.49 -21.13 2.36
N GLU A 483 23.40 -20.61 1.53
CA GLU A 483 24.26 -21.44 0.66
C GLU A 483 25.15 -22.41 1.45
N LYS A 484 25.78 -21.94 2.54
CA LYS A 484 26.60 -22.78 3.42
C LYS A 484 25.82 -23.92 4.09
N LYS A 485 24.51 -23.77 4.28
CA LYS A 485 23.64 -24.84 4.79
C LYS A 485 23.30 -25.85 3.68
N ALA A 486 23.08 -25.38 2.45
CA ALA A 486 22.79 -26.26 1.30
C ALA A 486 23.98 -27.12 0.87
N VAL A 487 25.22 -26.67 1.08
CA VAL A 487 26.45 -27.45 0.76
C VAL A 487 26.81 -28.49 1.83
N LYS A 488 26.23 -28.39 3.03
CA LYS A 488 26.53 -29.28 4.18
C LYS A 488 25.45 -30.35 4.44
N GLY A 489 24.31 -30.28 3.77
CA GLY A 489 23.27 -31.31 3.77
C GLY A 489 23.32 -32.09 2.48
#